data_AF-A0A9N9C761-F1
#
_entry.id   AF-A0A9N9C761-F1
#
_cell.length_a   1.000
_cell.length_b   1.000
_cell.length_c   1.000
_cell.angle_alpha   90.00
_cell.angle_beta   90.00
_cell.angle_gamma   90.00
#
_symmetry.space_group_name_H-M   'P 1'
#
loop_
_entity.id
_entity.type
_entity.pdbx_description
1 polymer ?
#
loop_
_entity_poly.entity_id
_entity_poly.type
_entity_poly.pdbx_seq_one_letter_code
_entity_poly.pdbx_strand_id
1 'polypeptide(L)'
;SNINREKDVVLNLTLPLKRLLNEFEAMTSFCEDKSVCRRVRVLEYFGENLSSDQCDKTCDNCRRKSYSESNIRQQKNKPKIKPYRLKGIEHYRNEWTMDIMRSAWLRKGALKA
;
A
#
# COMPACT_ATOMS: atom_id res chain seq x y z
N SER A 1 17.44 36.21 -2.68
CA SER A 1 16.46 36.53 -3.74
C SER A 1 15.06 36.11 -3.28
N ASN A 2 14.01 36.79 -3.77
CA ASN A 2 12.60 36.47 -3.43
C ASN A 2 12.25 34.99 -3.70
N ILE A 3 12.92 34.40 -4.69
CA ILE A 3 12.85 32.99 -5.11
C ILE A 3 13.23 31.99 -3.99
N ASN A 4 14.17 32.33 -3.11
CA ASN A 4 14.56 31.41 -2.02
C ASN A 4 13.48 31.38 -0.92
N ARG A 5 12.84 32.53 -0.63
CA ARG A 5 11.75 32.61 0.35
C ARG A 5 10.49 31.85 -0.10
N GLU A 6 10.13 31.91 -1.38
CA GLU A 6 8.98 31.15 -1.90
C GLU A 6 9.21 29.64 -1.87
N LYS A 7 10.44 29.18 -2.19
CA LYS A 7 10.79 27.76 -2.11
C LYS A 7 10.72 27.23 -0.68
N ASP A 8 11.18 28.02 0.29
CA ASP A 8 11.11 27.65 1.71
C ASP A 8 9.66 27.54 2.21
N VAL A 9 8.78 28.46 1.81
CA VAL A 9 7.34 28.42 2.17
C VAL A 9 6.65 27.18 1.57
N VAL A 10 6.86 26.91 0.27
CA VAL A 10 6.28 25.74 -0.41
C VAL A 10 6.80 24.43 0.20
N LEU A 11 8.09 24.37 0.51
CA LEU A 11 8.70 23.20 1.16
C LEU A 11 8.11 22.97 2.57
N ASN A 12 7.93 24.04 3.34
CA ASN A 12 7.37 23.98 4.70
C ASN A 12 5.89 23.58 4.75
N LEU A 13 5.09 23.87 3.71
CA LEU A 13 3.69 23.44 3.60
C LEU A 13 3.53 22.02 3.04
N THR A 14 4.43 21.58 2.17
CA THR A 14 4.34 20.27 1.50
C THR A 14 4.97 19.13 2.31
N LEU A 15 6.00 19.42 3.13
CA LEU A 15 6.64 18.46 4.02
C LEU A 15 5.68 17.80 5.02
N PRO A 16 4.81 18.53 5.74
CA PRO A 16 3.83 17.92 6.65
C PRO A 16 2.86 16.99 5.95
N LEU A 17 2.29 17.40 4.81
CA LEU A 17 1.38 16.55 4.04
C LEU A 17 2.07 15.30 3.52
N LYS A 18 3.32 15.43 3.05
CA LYS A 18 4.12 14.30 2.60
C LYS A 18 4.39 13.29 3.72
N ARG A 19 4.66 13.75 4.94
CA ARG A 19 4.83 12.86 6.10
C ARG A 19 3.56 12.09 6.43
N LEU A 20 2.41 12.78 6.47
CA LEU A 20 1.11 12.13 6.70
C LEU A 20 0.79 11.08 5.63
N LEU A 21 1.11 11.35 4.36
CA LEU A 21 0.96 10.38 3.28
C LEU A 21 1.87 9.17 3.47
N ASN A 22 3.13 9.37 3.85
CA ASN A 22 4.06 8.27 4.14
C ASN A 22 3.58 7.40 5.31
N GLU A 23 3.05 8.00 6.38
CA GLU A 23 2.47 7.28 7.53
C GLU A 23 1.26 6.43 7.11
N PHE A 24 0.41 6.98 6.25
CA PHE A 24 -0.72 6.25 5.67
C PHE A 24 -0.26 5.11 4.75
N GLU A 25 0.76 5.34 3.92
CA GLU A 25 1.39 4.32 3.07
C GLU A 25 1.99 3.17 3.91
N ALA A 26 2.60 3.49 5.06
CA ALA A 26 3.10 2.48 5.99
C ALA A 26 1.97 1.63 6.58
N MET A 27 0.86 2.25 6.99
CA MET A 27 -0.32 1.55 7.52
C MET A 27 -1.00 0.67 6.46
N THR A 28 -1.20 1.18 5.25
CA THR A 28 -1.77 0.40 4.14
C THR A 28 -0.87 -0.77 3.77
N SER A 29 0.44 -0.56 3.68
CA SER A 29 1.42 -1.63 3.46
C SER A 29 1.38 -2.69 4.55
N PHE A 30 1.21 -2.28 5.82
CA PHE A 30 1.02 -3.22 6.93
C PHE A 30 -0.23 -4.07 6.71
N CYS A 31 -1.38 -3.49 6.37
CA CYS A 31 -2.62 -4.23 6.13
C CYS A 31 -2.51 -5.23 4.96
N GLU A 32 -1.86 -4.83 3.86
CA GLU A 32 -1.76 -5.63 2.64
C GLU A 32 -0.74 -6.78 2.72
N ASP A 33 0.25 -6.68 3.60
CA ASP A 33 1.28 -7.71 3.73
C ASP A 33 0.72 -9.00 4.37
N LYS A 34 0.77 -10.09 3.60
CA LYS A 34 0.32 -11.42 4.02
C LYS A 34 1.48 -12.36 4.37
N SER A 35 2.71 -11.89 4.35
CA SER A 35 3.93 -12.70 4.37
C SER A 35 4.84 -12.42 5.57
N VAL A 36 5.04 -11.16 5.97
CA VAL A 36 5.94 -10.83 7.10
C VAL A 36 5.21 -10.99 8.42
N CYS A 37 5.90 -11.45 9.47
CA CYS A 37 5.30 -11.53 10.81
C CYS A 37 4.75 -10.16 11.24
N ARG A 38 3.53 -10.11 11.79
CA ARG A 38 2.90 -8.84 12.24
C ARG A 38 3.73 -8.14 13.31
N ARG A 39 4.28 -8.89 14.28
CA ARG A 39 5.11 -8.33 15.36
C ARG A 39 6.40 -7.73 14.83
N VAL A 40 7.07 -8.41 13.88
CA VAL A 40 8.27 -7.88 13.21
C VAL A 40 7.94 -6.54 12.56
N ARG A 41 6.84 -6.46 11.80
CA ARG A 41 6.48 -5.24 11.06
C ARG A 41 6.12 -4.06 11.97
N VAL A 42 5.44 -4.31 13.10
CA VAL A 42 5.14 -3.28 14.09
C VAL A 42 6.42 -2.77 14.75
N LEU A 43 7.29 -3.68 15.19
CA LEU A 43 8.53 -3.30 15.90
C LEU A 43 9.52 -2.59 14.99
N GLU A 44 9.68 -3.06 13.74
CA GLU A 44 10.51 -2.41 12.72
C GLU A 44 10.09 -0.95 12.48
N TYR A 45 8.79 -0.65 12.50
CA TYR A 45 8.27 0.71 12.37
C TYR A 45 8.75 1.63 13.52
N PHE A 46 8.92 1.10 14.72
CA PHE A 46 9.45 1.81 15.88
C PHE A 46 10.99 1.73 15.99
N GLY A 47 11.67 1.16 14.99
CA GLY A 47 13.13 0.99 14.99
C GLY A 47 13.63 -0.17 15.87
N GLU A 48 12.74 -1.06 16.31
CA GLU A 48 13.07 -2.26 17.07
C GLU A 48 13.23 -3.48 16.16
N ASN A 49 14.16 -4.37 16.50
CA ASN A 49 14.41 -5.61 15.76
C ASN A 49 13.89 -6.82 16.54
N LEU A 50 13.07 -7.63 15.89
CA LEU A 50 12.54 -8.89 16.42
C LEU A 50 12.63 -9.96 15.34
N SER A 51 12.99 -11.20 15.72
CA SER A 51 12.89 -12.35 14.80
C SER A 51 11.47 -12.89 14.79
N SER A 52 10.99 -13.34 13.63
CA SER A 52 9.68 -14.01 13.53
C SER A 52 9.55 -15.24 14.41
N ASP A 53 10.68 -15.87 14.78
CA ASP A 53 10.71 -17.04 15.65
C ASP A 53 10.25 -16.71 17.07
N GLN A 54 10.45 -15.46 17.51
CA GLN A 54 10.00 -14.93 18.80
C GLN A 54 8.51 -14.51 18.81
N CYS A 55 7.78 -14.79 17.73
CA CYS A 55 6.35 -14.49 17.64
C CYS A 55 5.50 -15.58 18.31
N ASP A 56 6.02 -16.81 18.48
CA ASP A 56 5.29 -17.97 19.01
C ASP A 56 3.93 -18.21 18.32
N LYS A 57 3.87 -17.95 17.00
CA LYS A 57 2.65 -18.09 16.17
C LYS A 57 1.44 -17.34 16.72
N THR A 58 1.65 -16.22 17.42
CA THR A 58 0.56 -15.39 17.95
C THR A 58 -0.07 -14.44 16.93
N CYS A 59 0.48 -14.32 15.71
CA CYS A 59 -0.10 -13.53 14.62
C CYS A 59 -0.60 -14.37 13.44
N ASP A 60 -1.51 -13.80 12.65
CA ASP A 60 -2.12 -14.44 11.48
C ASP A 60 -1.11 -14.86 10.40
N ASN A 61 -0.13 -14.01 10.09
CA ASN A 61 0.92 -14.30 9.10
C ASN A 61 1.79 -15.49 9.52
N CYS A 62 2.20 -15.58 10.80
CA CYS A 62 2.98 -16.72 11.30
C CYS A 62 2.13 -18.00 11.39
N ARG A 63 0.85 -17.90 11.79
CA ARG A 63 -0.06 -19.05 11.78
C ARG A 63 -0.26 -19.60 10.37
N ARG A 64 -0.47 -18.74 9.37
CA ARG A 64 -0.61 -19.15 7.96
C ARG A 64 0.63 -19.87 7.43
N LYS A 65 1.84 -19.40 7.76
CA LYS A 65 3.10 -20.06 7.34
C LYS A 65 3.18 -21.52 7.79
N SER A 66 2.81 -21.79 9.04
CA SER A 66 2.79 -23.18 9.55
C SER A 66 1.80 -24.10 8.84
N TYR A 67 0.78 -23.56 8.16
CA TYR A 67 -0.13 -24.35 7.32
C TYR A 67 0.35 -24.47 5.86
N SER A 68 1.18 -23.54 5.37
CA SER A 68 1.68 -23.56 3.99
C SER A 68 2.93 -24.43 3.79
N GLU A 69 3.71 -24.69 4.85
CA GLU A 69 4.85 -25.61 4.77
C GLU A 69 4.43 -27.06 4.52
N SER A 70 3.20 -27.43 4.90
CA SER A 70 2.61 -28.76 4.61
C SER A 70 1.94 -28.86 3.23
N ASN A 71 1.89 -27.79 2.43
CA ASN A 71 1.34 -27.79 1.08
C ASN A 71 2.11 -26.81 0.18
N ILE A 72 3.25 -27.24 -0.37
CA ILE A 72 3.97 -26.50 -1.40
C ILE A 72 3.11 -26.45 -2.67
N ARG A 73 2.33 -25.39 -2.85
CA ARG A 73 1.97 -24.87 -4.17
C ARG A 73 2.43 -23.42 -4.25
N GLN A 74 3.59 -23.26 -4.88
CA GLN A 74 4.14 -21.97 -5.27
C GLN A 74 3.10 -21.24 -6.15
N GLN A 75 2.45 -20.22 -5.61
CA GLN A 75 1.89 -19.16 -6.44
C GLN A 75 2.92 -18.04 -6.56
N LYS A 76 3.96 -18.31 -7.35
CA LYS A 76 4.70 -17.24 -8.02
C LYS A 76 3.84 -16.79 -9.19
N ASN A 77 3.04 -15.75 -9.00
CA ASN A 77 2.61 -14.83 -10.06
C ASN A 77 1.91 -13.63 -9.39
N LYS A 78 2.69 -12.61 -8.99
CA LYS A 78 2.14 -11.25 -8.90
C LYS A 78 1.80 -10.85 -10.34
N PRO A 79 0.54 -10.59 -10.71
CA PRO A 79 0.27 -10.00 -12.01
C PRO A 79 1.05 -8.68 -12.07
N LYS A 80 1.89 -8.52 -13.10
CA LYS A 80 2.53 -7.24 -13.38
C LYS A 80 1.41 -6.25 -13.69
N ILE A 81 1.01 -5.46 -12.71
CA ILE A 81 0.09 -4.35 -12.93
C ILE A 81 0.85 -3.36 -13.81
N LYS A 82 0.46 -3.28 -15.10
CA LYS A 82 0.95 -2.23 -15.98
C LYS A 82 0.43 -0.90 -15.43
N PRO A 83 1.26 0.14 -15.29
CA PRO A 83 0.75 1.44 -14.90
C PRO A 83 -0.25 1.88 -15.97
N TYR A 84 -1.53 1.96 -15.59
CA TYR A 84 -2.56 2.46 -16.46
C TYR A 84 -2.35 3.97 -16.58
N ARG A 85 -1.65 4.42 -17.62
CA ARG A 85 -1.74 5.82 -18.06
C ARG A 85 -3.09 5.97 -18.76
N LEU A 86 -4.11 6.32 -17.98
CA LEU A 86 -5.43 6.66 -18.49
C LEU A 86 -5.28 7.90 -19.38
N LYS A 87 -5.25 7.70 -20.70
CA LYS A 87 -5.27 8.78 -21.68
C LYS A 87 -6.64 9.45 -21.66
N GLY A 88 -6.69 10.78 -21.62
CA GLY A 88 -7.93 11.55 -21.74
C GLY A 88 -8.59 12.02 -20.43
N ILE A 89 -7.94 11.91 -19.26
CA ILE A 89 -8.49 12.44 -18.00
C ILE A 89 -8.09 13.91 -17.74
N GLU A 90 -7.55 14.59 -18.74
CA GLU A 90 -7.08 15.97 -18.62
C GLU A 90 -8.24 16.94 -18.31
N HIS A 91 -9.47 16.52 -18.62
CA HIS A 91 -10.69 17.30 -18.45
C HIS A 91 -11.47 17.03 -17.16
N TYR A 92 -11.20 15.94 -16.44
CA TYR A 92 -11.90 15.64 -15.20
C TYR A 92 -11.06 16.06 -14.00
N ARG A 93 -10.97 17.38 -13.83
CA ARG A 93 -10.69 17.95 -12.51
C ARG A 93 -11.86 17.58 -11.59
N ASN A 94 -11.61 16.63 -10.69
CA ASN A 94 -12.26 16.49 -9.36
C ASN A 94 -13.50 15.58 -9.19
N GLU A 95 -13.90 14.73 -10.15
CA GLU A 95 -15.08 13.85 -9.96
C GLU A 95 -14.81 12.34 -10.08
N TRP A 96 -13.58 11.86 -9.99
CA TRP A 96 -13.29 10.42 -9.94
C TRP A 96 -12.95 10.00 -8.51
N THR A 97 -13.99 9.83 -7.69
CA THR A 97 -13.84 9.19 -6.38
C THR A 97 -13.52 7.70 -6.55
N MET A 98 -12.95 7.06 -5.52
CA MET A 98 -12.68 5.62 -5.52
C MET A 98 -13.94 4.80 -5.83
N ASP A 99 -15.12 5.28 -5.41
CA ASP A 99 -16.41 4.64 -5.70
C ASP A 99 -16.81 4.73 -7.16
N ILE A 100 -16.55 5.87 -7.81
CA ILE A 100 -16.82 6.05 -9.24
C ILE A 100 -15.85 5.18 -10.06
N MET A 101 -14.58 5.13 -9.68
CA MET A 101 -13.59 4.23 -10.29
C MET A 101 -13.99 2.76 -10.14
N ARG A 102 -14.37 2.33 -8.93
CA ARG A 102 -14.83 0.97 -8.63
C ARG A 102 -16.08 0.61 -9.44
N SER A 103 -17.06 1.52 -9.47
CA SER A 103 -18.31 1.34 -10.20
C SER A 103 -18.10 1.22 -11.71
N ALA A 104 -17.19 2.02 -12.28
CA ALA A 104 -16.84 1.95 -13.70
C ALA A 104 -16.12 0.64 -14.04
N TRP A 105 -15.23 0.16 -13.17
CA TRP A 105 -14.53 -1.12 -13.35
C TRP A 105 -15.52 -2.30 -13.32
N LEU A 106 -16.42 -2.34 -12.33
CA LEU A 106 -17.44 -3.38 -12.21
C LEU A 106 -18.42 -3.39 -13.40
N ARG A 107 -18.85 -2.22 -13.88
CA ARG A 107 -19.72 -2.11 -15.06
C ARG A 107 -19.07 -2.61 -16.35
N LYS A 108 -17.76 -2.39 -16.53
CA LYS A 108 -17.00 -2.95 -17.68
C LYS A 108 -16.82 -4.47 -17.59
N GLY A 109 -16.86 -5.04 -16.39
CA GLY A 109 -16.91 -6.50 -16.18
C GLY A 109 -18.28 -7.09 -16.50
N ALA A 110 -19.37 -6.38 -16.19
CA ALA A 110 -20.74 -6.80 -16.45
C ALA A 110 -21.13 -6.80 -17.94
N LEU A 111 -20.49 -5.97 -18.77
CA LEU A 111 -20.68 -5.95 -20.23
C LEU A 111 -19.91 -7.07 -20.97
N LYS A 112 -19.23 -7.97 -20.24
CA LYS A 112 -18.46 -9.10 -20.78
C LYS A 112 -18.90 -10.46 -20.20
N ALA A 113 -20.07 -10.53 -19.58
CA ALA A 113 -20.70 -11.78 -19.11
C ALA A 113 -21.92 -12.10 -19.97
#